data_AF-A0AAP0HLP1-F1
#
_entry.id   AF-A0AAP0HLP1-F1
#
_cell.length_a   1.000
_cell.length_b   1.000
_cell.length_c   1.000
_cell.angle_alpha   90.00
_cell.angle_beta   90.00
_cell.angle_gamma   90.00
#
_symmetry.space_group_name_H-M   'P 1'
#
loop_
_entity.id
_entity.type
_entity.pdbx_description
1 polymer ?
#
loop_
_entity_poly.entity_id
_entity_poly.type
_entity_poly.pdbx_seq_one_letter_code
_entity_poly.pdbx_strand_id
1 'polypeptide(L)'
;MAPPTLSKITLLSLSLSLSLLVCSALASHFSIVGYSPEDLTSIDKLINLFESWMAKHGKSYESIEEKLHGFEVFKDNLEHIDETDKKVSSYWLGLNEFADLSHEEFKERYLGLTADLSNKRDRRHSRSQRVQVREMLKCPSQWIGEKKVL
;
A
#
# COMPACT_ATOMS: atom_id res chain seq x y z
N MET A 1 -31.60 -52.09 -1.12
CA MET A 1 -31.93 -50.66 -0.98
C MET A 1 -30.75 -49.99 -0.27
N ALA A 2 -29.73 -49.55 -1.01
CA ALA A 2 -28.54 -48.89 -0.45
C ALA A 2 -28.76 -47.36 -0.50
N PRO A 3 -28.40 -46.61 0.56
CA PRO A 3 -28.77 -45.20 0.69
C PRO A 3 -27.91 -44.29 -0.21
N PRO A 4 -28.31 -43.03 -0.44
CA PRO A 4 -27.63 -42.06 -1.32
C PRO A 4 -26.36 -41.48 -0.67
N THR A 5 -25.43 -42.34 -0.27
CA THR A 5 -24.12 -41.96 0.29
C THR A 5 -23.12 -41.64 -0.81
N LEU A 6 -23.23 -42.32 -1.95
CA LEU A 6 -22.38 -42.09 -3.12
C LEU A 6 -22.55 -40.66 -3.67
N SER A 7 -23.78 -40.13 -3.73
CA SER A 7 -24.04 -38.77 -4.23
C SER A 7 -23.46 -37.68 -3.31
N LYS A 8 -23.47 -37.90 -2.00
CA LYS A 8 -22.88 -36.98 -1.03
C LYS A 8 -21.36 -36.93 -1.14
N ILE A 9 -20.72 -38.09 -1.31
CA ILE A 9 -19.27 -38.20 -1.51
C ILE A 9 -18.86 -37.50 -2.82
N THR A 10 -19.60 -37.71 -3.91
CA THR A 10 -19.31 -37.04 -5.19
C THR A 10 -19.49 -35.53 -5.10
N LEU A 11 -20.50 -35.03 -4.38
CA LEU A 11 -20.71 -33.58 -4.19
C LEU A 11 -19.60 -32.94 -3.36
N LEU A 12 -19.15 -33.61 -2.29
CA LEU A 12 -18.01 -33.15 -1.48
C LEU A 12 -16.71 -33.14 -2.29
N SER A 13 -16.47 -34.18 -3.09
CA SER A 13 -15.32 -34.25 -3.99
C SER A 13 -15.33 -33.14 -5.04
N LEU A 14 -16.48 -32.88 -5.67
CA LEU A 14 -16.63 -31.81 -6.66
C LEU A 14 -16.44 -30.43 -6.03
N SER A 15 -17.04 -30.20 -4.86
CA SER A 15 -16.88 -28.95 -4.10
C SER A 15 -15.42 -28.71 -3.72
N LEU A 16 -14.72 -29.73 -3.20
CA LEU A 16 -13.31 -29.63 -2.86
C LEU A 16 -12.45 -29.37 -4.10
N SER A 17 -12.71 -30.09 -5.20
CA SER A 17 -11.97 -29.89 -6.45
C SER A 17 -12.15 -28.49 -7.02
N LEU A 18 -13.37 -27.95 -7.00
CA LEU A 18 -13.67 -26.60 -7.44
C LEU A 18 -12.99 -25.57 -6.53
N SER A 19 -13.05 -25.78 -5.21
CA SER A 19 -12.37 -24.92 -4.24
C SER A 19 -10.86 -24.88 -4.48
N LEU A 20 -10.23 -26.04 -4.68
CA LEU A 20 -8.78 -26.11 -4.95
C LEU A 20 -8.42 -25.39 -6.24
N LEU A 21 -9.20 -25.57 -7.31
CA LEU A 21 -8.99 -24.88 -8.59
C LEU A 21 -9.13 -23.36 -8.44
N VAL A 22 -10.15 -22.89 -7.72
CA VAL A 22 -10.35 -21.46 -7.44
C VAL A 22 -9.23 -20.89 -6.58
N CYS A 23 -8.83 -21.60 -5.51
CA CYS A 23 -7.72 -21.19 -4.65
C CYS A 23 -6.41 -21.07 -5.44
N SER A 24 -6.10 -22.04 -6.31
CA SER A 24 -4.90 -21.99 -7.16
C SER A 24 -4.93 -20.82 -8.15
N ALA A 25 -6.08 -20.54 -8.77
CA ALA A 25 -6.24 -19.41 -9.69
C ALA A 25 -6.07 -18.04 -9.00
N LEU A 26 -6.52 -17.91 -7.75
CA LEU A 26 -6.37 -16.68 -6.99
C LEU A 26 -4.96 -16.52 -6.38
N ALA A 27 -4.32 -17.62 -6.00
CA ALA A 27 -2.99 -17.59 -5.38
C ALA A 27 -1.92 -16.99 -6.31
N SER A 28 -2.05 -17.15 -7.63
CA SER A 28 -1.13 -16.51 -8.58
C SER A 28 -1.22 -14.98 -8.59
N HIS A 29 -2.37 -14.41 -8.21
CA HIS A 29 -2.60 -12.97 -8.22
C HIS A 29 -1.81 -12.26 -7.10
N PHE A 30 -1.71 -12.89 -5.94
CA PHE A 30 -1.05 -12.35 -4.75
C PHE A 30 0.36 -12.91 -4.55
N SER A 31 1.02 -13.33 -5.63
CA SER A 31 2.40 -13.79 -5.56
C SER A 31 3.32 -12.65 -5.10
N ILE A 32 4.38 -13.00 -4.37
CA ILE A 32 5.48 -12.08 -4.10
C ILE A 32 6.71 -12.59 -4.83
N VAL A 33 7.36 -11.71 -5.58
CA VAL A 33 8.60 -12.01 -6.29
C VAL A 33 9.77 -11.82 -5.33
N GLY A 34 10.60 -12.84 -5.19
CA GLY A 34 11.83 -12.74 -4.42
C GLY A 34 12.88 -11.94 -5.18
N TYR A 35 13.73 -11.26 -4.43
CA TYR A 35 14.92 -10.57 -4.95
C TYR A 35 16.11 -10.88 -4.05
N SER A 36 17.31 -10.58 -4.55
CA SER A 36 18.55 -10.68 -3.79
C SER A 36 19.18 -9.29 -3.68
N PRO A 37 19.92 -8.96 -2.61
CA PRO A 37 20.55 -7.65 -2.46
C PRO A 37 21.48 -7.26 -3.62
N GLU A 38 22.02 -8.23 -4.37
CA GLU A 38 22.83 -7.97 -5.56
C GLU A 38 22.01 -7.38 -6.72
N ASP A 39 20.70 -7.58 -6.75
CA ASP A 39 19.83 -7.02 -7.79
C ASP A 39 19.76 -5.48 -7.72
N LEU A 40 19.92 -4.91 -6.52
CA LEU A 40 20.01 -3.47 -6.29
C LEU A 40 21.37 -2.88 -6.74
N THR A 41 22.41 -3.71 -6.85
CA THR A 41 23.78 -3.24 -7.13
C THR A 41 24.10 -3.08 -8.62
N SER A 42 23.23 -3.60 -9.50
CA SER A 42 23.46 -3.62 -10.94
C SER A 42 22.17 -3.28 -11.68
N ILE A 43 22.24 -2.26 -12.54
CA ILE A 43 21.10 -1.82 -13.35
C ILE A 43 20.57 -2.97 -14.23
N ASP A 44 21.46 -3.75 -14.85
CA ASP A 44 21.05 -4.87 -15.70
C ASP A 44 20.27 -5.94 -14.91
N LYS A 45 20.69 -6.23 -13.68
CA LYS A 45 19.95 -7.17 -12.80
C LYS A 45 18.61 -6.61 -12.38
N LEU A 46 18.56 -5.32 -12.04
CA LEU A 46 17.33 -4.64 -11.67
C LEU A 46 16.31 -4.64 -12.82
N ILE A 47 16.77 -4.42 -14.04
CA ILE A 47 15.95 -4.52 -15.26
C ILE A 47 15.42 -5.95 -15.42
N ASN A 48 16.28 -6.96 -15.32
CA ASN A 48 15.85 -8.37 -15.43
C ASN A 48 14.84 -8.77 -14.34
N LEU A 49 15.02 -8.27 -13.11
CA LEU A 49 14.09 -8.48 -12.01
C LEU A 49 12.74 -7.81 -12.29
N PHE A 50 12.74 -6.57 -12.79
CA PHE A 50 11.53 -5.88 -13.19
C PHE A 50 10.79 -6.61 -14.31
N GLU A 51 11.50 -7.12 -15.32
CA GLU A 51 10.89 -7.92 -16.39
C GLU A 51 10.28 -9.22 -15.89
N SER A 52 10.98 -9.91 -14.99
CA SER A 52 10.47 -11.12 -14.35
C SER A 52 9.23 -10.83 -13.50
N TRP A 53 9.24 -9.72 -12.77
CA TRP A 53 8.11 -9.25 -11.98
C TRP A 53 6.91 -8.89 -12.86
N MET A 54 7.12 -8.16 -13.96
CA MET A 54 6.04 -7.85 -14.91
C MET A 54 5.40 -9.12 -15.46
N ALA A 55 6.22 -10.09 -15.90
CA ALA A 55 5.73 -11.36 -16.43
C ALA A 55 4.93 -12.14 -15.37
N LYS A 56 5.40 -12.14 -14.12
CA LYS A 56 4.73 -12.83 -13.01
C LYS A 56 3.35 -12.25 -12.69
N HIS A 57 3.22 -10.92 -12.76
CA HIS A 57 1.98 -10.19 -12.43
C HIS A 57 1.13 -9.84 -13.65
N GLY A 58 1.50 -10.30 -14.85
CA GLY A 58 0.77 -10.02 -16.08
C GLY A 58 0.73 -8.53 -16.44
N LYS A 59 1.76 -7.77 -16.07
CA LYS A 59 1.85 -6.33 -16.33
C LYS A 59 2.25 -6.06 -17.78
N SER A 60 1.52 -5.16 -18.41
CA SER A 60 1.82 -4.63 -19.75
C SER A 60 1.57 -3.12 -19.74
N TYR A 61 2.48 -2.36 -20.33
CA TYR A 61 2.40 -0.91 -20.44
C TYR A 61 2.06 -0.51 -21.88
N GLU A 62 1.28 0.56 -22.05
CA GLU A 62 0.86 1.02 -23.38
C GLU A 62 1.97 1.81 -24.08
N SER A 63 2.81 2.48 -23.30
CA SER A 63 3.94 3.27 -23.81
C SER A 63 5.26 2.98 -23.11
N ILE A 64 6.36 3.35 -23.78
CA ILE A 64 7.71 3.27 -23.19
C ILE A 64 7.81 4.20 -21.98
N GLU A 65 7.17 5.36 -22.02
CA GLU A 65 7.23 6.34 -20.94
C GLU A 65 6.53 5.84 -19.67
N GLU A 66 5.37 5.19 -19.82
CA GLU A 66 4.70 4.51 -18.70
C GLU A 66 5.54 3.37 -18.12
N LYS A 67 6.19 2.57 -18.99
CA LYS A 67 7.07 1.49 -18.54
C LYS A 67 8.27 2.04 -17.77
N LEU A 68 8.87 3.14 -18.23
CA LEU A 68 9.99 3.80 -17.56
C LEU A 68 9.57 4.37 -16.20
N HIS A 69 8.42 5.05 -16.13
CA HIS A 69 7.86 5.53 -14.87
C HIS A 69 7.61 4.37 -13.89
N GLY A 70 6.96 3.29 -14.35
CA GLY A 70 6.73 2.10 -13.54
C GLY A 70 8.04 1.45 -13.06
N PHE A 71 9.09 1.47 -13.88
CA PHE A 71 10.42 0.97 -13.50
C PHE A 71 11.10 1.83 -12.44
N GLU A 72 11.01 3.17 -12.54
CA GLU A 72 11.55 4.09 -11.53
C GLU A 72 10.86 3.88 -10.17
N VAL A 73 9.53 3.83 -10.16
CA VAL A 73 8.75 3.57 -8.96
C VAL A 73 9.05 2.18 -8.39
N PHE A 74 9.18 1.17 -9.24
CA PHE A 74 9.58 -0.18 -8.84
C PHE A 74 10.94 -0.21 -8.15
N LYS A 75 11.92 0.52 -8.68
CA LYS A 75 13.25 0.66 -8.08
C LYS A 75 13.15 1.28 -6.69
N ASP A 76 12.45 2.40 -6.55
CA ASP A 76 12.28 3.09 -5.28
C ASP A 76 11.57 2.22 -4.23
N ASN A 77 10.54 1.49 -4.65
CA ASN A 77 9.82 0.55 -3.78
C ASN A 77 10.71 -0.62 -3.36
N LEU A 78 11.55 -1.16 -4.25
CA LEU A 78 12.49 -2.23 -3.92
C LEU A 78 13.53 -1.78 -2.89
N GLU A 79 14.10 -0.57 -3.06
CA GLU A 79 15.00 0.04 -2.09
C GLU A 79 14.31 0.19 -0.72
N HIS A 80 13.05 0.65 -0.71
CA HIS A 80 12.27 0.77 0.52
C HIS A 80 12.02 -0.58 1.22
N ILE A 81 11.69 -1.63 0.45
CA ILE A 81 11.52 -3.00 0.97
C ILE A 81 12.80 -3.47 1.64
N ASP A 82 13.92 -3.36 0.94
CA ASP A 82 15.23 -3.82 1.42
C ASP A 82 15.67 -3.11 2.70
N GLU A 83 15.47 -1.80 2.78
CA GLU A 83 15.77 -1.06 3.99
C GLU A 83 14.83 -1.40 5.16
N THR A 84 13.54 -1.58 4.88
CA THR A 84 12.53 -1.80 5.92
C THR A 84 12.68 -3.18 6.54
N ASP A 85 12.87 -4.21 5.73
CA ASP A 85 13.02 -5.59 6.19
C ASP A 85 14.33 -5.80 6.98
N LYS A 86 15.34 -4.93 6.78
CA LYS A 86 16.55 -4.88 7.62
C LYS A 86 16.33 -4.19 8.97
N LYS A 87 15.40 -3.23 9.05
CA LYS A 87 15.17 -2.39 10.23
C LYS A 87 14.05 -2.91 11.13
N VAL A 88 13.03 -3.54 10.55
CA VAL A 88 11.79 -3.95 11.20
C VAL A 88 11.69 -5.47 11.23
N SER A 89 11.26 -6.03 12.36
CA SER A 89 11.11 -7.49 12.54
C SER A 89 9.68 -7.95 12.78
N SER A 90 8.71 -7.03 12.89
CA SER A 90 7.31 -7.34 13.18
C SER A 90 6.49 -7.70 11.93
N TYR A 91 6.95 -7.29 10.75
CA TYR A 91 6.38 -7.63 9.45
C TYR A 91 7.49 -7.58 8.39
N TRP A 92 7.16 -8.06 7.20
CA TRP A 92 8.05 -8.03 6.03
C TRP A 92 7.29 -7.44 4.84
N LEU A 93 8.01 -6.78 3.95
CA LEU A 93 7.51 -6.24 2.70
C LEU A 93 8.00 -7.10 1.52
N GLY A 94 7.41 -6.91 0.35
CA GLY A 94 7.82 -7.68 -0.82
C GLY A 94 7.28 -7.12 -2.12
N LEU A 95 7.90 -7.55 -3.22
CA LEU A 95 7.51 -7.20 -4.57
C LEU A 95 6.19 -7.89 -4.93
N ASN A 96 5.08 -7.24 -4.57
CA ASN A 96 3.71 -7.66 -4.88
C ASN A 96 3.20 -7.01 -6.19
N GLU A 97 1.91 -7.18 -6.49
CA GLU A 97 1.28 -6.66 -7.73
C GLU A 97 1.26 -5.11 -7.84
N PHE A 98 1.55 -4.40 -6.74
CA PHE A 98 1.55 -2.94 -6.65
C PHE A 98 2.96 -2.33 -6.60
N ALA A 99 4.01 -3.13 -6.83
CA ALA A 99 5.38 -2.65 -6.73
C ALA A 99 5.74 -1.55 -7.73
N ASP A 100 4.98 -1.38 -8.82
CA ASP A 100 5.10 -0.31 -9.81
C ASP A 100 4.29 0.96 -9.50
N LEU A 101 3.61 1.02 -8.35
CA LEU A 101 2.78 2.17 -7.96
C LEU A 101 3.39 2.95 -6.82
N SER A 102 3.39 4.27 -6.95
CA SER A 102 3.72 5.15 -5.85
C SER A 102 2.62 5.11 -4.79
N HIS A 103 2.94 5.54 -3.57
CA HIS A 103 1.96 5.56 -2.48
C HIS A 103 0.72 6.40 -2.81
N GLU A 104 0.90 7.52 -3.50
CA GLU A 104 -0.22 8.40 -3.87
C GLU A 104 -1.08 7.77 -4.97
N GLU A 105 -0.47 7.15 -5.99
CA GLU A 105 -1.22 6.42 -7.02
C GLU A 105 -1.97 5.23 -6.44
N PHE A 106 -1.36 4.49 -5.51
CA PHE A 106 -2.02 3.38 -4.83
C PHE A 106 -3.26 3.86 -4.06
N LYS A 107 -3.13 4.96 -3.31
CA LYS A 107 -4.26 5.56 -2.58
C LYS A 107 -5.39 5.97 -3.51
N GLU A 108 -5.06 6.67 -4.59
CA GLU A 108 -6.02 7.19 -5.55
C GLU A 108 -6.83 6.06 -6.20
N ARG A 109 -6.15 4.98 -6.62
CA ARG A 109 -6.77 3.88 -7.36
C ARG A 109 -7.51 2.88 -6.45
N TYR A 110 -6.99 2.58 -5.26
CA TYR A 110 -7.47 1.44 -4.46
C TYR A 110 -8.17 1.79 -3.15
N LEU A 111 -7.91 2.95 -2.54
CA LEU A 111 -8.49 3.26 -1.23
C LEU A 111 -9.85 3.98 -1.31
N GLY A 112 -10.26 4.41 -2.51
CA GLY A 112 -11.53 5.14 -2.70
C GLY A 112 -11.62 6.42 -1.87
N LEU A 113 -10.49 6.92 -1.39
CA LEU A 113 -10.40 8.13 -0.58
C LEU A 113 -10.50 9.32 -1.52
N THR A 114 -11.73 9.74 -1.80
CA THR A 114 -11.97 11.00 -2.51
C THR A 114 -11.24 12.14 -1.78
N ALA A 115 -10.65 13.05 -2.55
CA ALA A 115 -9.94 14.23 -2.03
C ALA A 115 -10.79 15.10 -1.07
N ASP A 116 -12.10 14.86 -0.96
CA ASP A 116 -12.97 15.50 0.02
C ASP A 116 -12.66 15.05 1.48
N LEU A 117 -12.18 13.82 1.69
CA LEU A 117 -11.83 13.34 3.03
C LEU A 117 -10.47 13.86 3.52
N SER A 118 -9.47 13.97 2.63
CA SER A 118 -8.20 14.63 2.93
C SER A 118 -8.43 16.12 3.21
N ASN A 119 -9.20 16.81 2.36
CA ASN A 119 -9.61 18.19 2.59
C ASN A 119 -10.37 18.38 3.92
N LYS A 120 -11.23 17.44 4.32
CA LYS A 120 -11.92 17.51 5.62
C LYS A 120 -10.96 17.35 6.80
N ARG A 121 -9.87 16.60 6.67
CA ARG A 121 -8.85 16.46 7.72
C ARG A 121 -7.98 17.71 7.82
N ASP A 122 -7.56 18.28 6.69
CA ASP A 122 -6.82 19.55 6.65
C ASP A 122 -7.68 20.72 7.12
N ARG A 123 -8.95 20.78 6.74
CA ARG A 123 -9.90 21.77 7.27
C ARG A 123 -10.11 21.60 8.76
N ARG A 124 -10.14 20.38 9.29
CA ARG A 124 -10.25 20.15 10.75
C ARG A 124 -8.98 20.56 11.48
N HIS A 125 -7.79 20.28 10.93
CA HIS A 125 -6.53 20.72 11.49
C HIS A 125 -6.39 22.24 11.47
N SER A 126 -6.68 22.88 10.33
CA SER A 126 -6.68 24.35 10.18
C SER A 126 -7.76 25.02 11.04
N ARG A 127 -8.94 24.41 11.20
CA ARG A 127 -10.00 24.90 12.10
C ARG A 127 -9.62 24.74 13.57
N SER A 128 -8.99 23.63 13.94
CA SER A 128 -8.45 23.42 15.29
C SER A 128 -7.38 24.46 15.63
N GLN A 129 -6.42 24.70 14.72
CA GLN A 129 -5.41 25.74 14.88
C GLN A 129 -6.03 27.14 14.96
N ARG A 130 -7.04 27.47 14.14
CA ARG A 130 -7.75 28.77 14.25
C ARG A 130 -8.51 28.93 15.56
N VAL A 131 -9.12 27.86 16.08
CA VAL A 131 -9.80 27.89 17.38
C VAL A 131 -8.76 28.12 18.49
N GLN A 132 -7.65 27.39 18.46
CA GLN A 132 -6.58 27.49 19.43
C GLN A 132 -5.91 28.88 19.41
N VAL A 133 -5.67 29.46 18.22
CA VAL A 133 -5.18 30.84 18.07
C VAL A 133 -6.21 31.86 18.57
N ARG A 134 -7.51 31.67 18.34
CA ARG A 134 -8.56 32.55 18.88
C ARG A 134 -8.67 32.46 20.41
N GLU A 135 -8.48 31.29 20.99
CA GLU A 135 -8.42 31.11 22.45
C GLU A 135 -7.16 31.72 23.05
N MET A 136 -6.03 31.65 22.35
CA MET A 136 -4.76 32.24 22.77
C MET A 136 -4.77 33.78 22.63
N LEU A 137 -5.53 34.32 21.67
CA LEU A 137 -5.78 35.77 21.53
C LEU A 137 -6.88 36.28 22.47
N LYS A 138 -7.58 35.40 23.20
CA LYS A 138 -8.39 35.75 24.38
C LYS A 138 -7.44 36.02 25.56
N CYS A 139 -6.61 37.04 25.42
CA CYS A 139 -5.81 37.52 26.54
C CYS A 139 -6.77 38.04 27.63
N PRO A 140 -6.69 37.55 28.87
CA PRO A 140 -7.47 38.09 29.98
C PRO A 140 -7.10 39.56 30.17
N SER A 141 -8.09 40.45 30.16
CA SER A 141 -7.95 41.89 30.40
C SER A 141 -7.59 42.22 31.87
N GLN A 142 -6.71 41.45 32.49
CA GLN A 142 -6.48 41.51 33.94
C GLN A 142 -5.03 41.75 34.37
N TRP A 143 -4.15 42.18 33.47
CA TRP A 143 -2.83 42.72 33.86
C TRP A 143 -2.57 44.07 33.21
N ILE A 144 -3.37 45.08 33.58
CA ILE A 144 -2.98 46.48 33.49
C ILE A 144 -3.26 47.12 34.85
N GLY A 145 -2.19 47.47 35.56
CA GLY A 145 -2.20 48.51 36.56
C GLY A 145 -2.18 48.04 38.01
N GLU A 146 -0.99 47.89 38.56
CA GLU A 146 -0.74 48.39 39.92
C GLU A 146 0.74 48.80 40.07
N LYS A 147 0.98 50.09 39.86
CA LYS A 147 2.08 50.83 40.51
C LYS A 147 1.44 51.88 41.41
N LYS A 148 1.63 51.75 42.74
CA LYS A 148 2.10 52.79 43.69
C LYS A 148 1.51 52.60 45.11
N VAL A 149 2.33 53.05 46.09
CA VAL A 149 2.02 53.40 47.50
C VAL A 149 2.04 52.18 48.43
N LEU A 150 2.95 51.96 49.39
CA LEU A 150 3.95 52.76 50.12
C LEU A 150 5.30 52.01 50.17
#